data_AF-A0AAQ3UVS6-F1
#
_entry.id   AF-A0AAQ3UVS6-F1
#
_cell.length_a   1.000
_cell.length_b   1.000
_cell.length_c   1.000
_cell.angle_alpha   90.00
_cell.angle_beta   90.00
_cell.angle_gamma   90.00
#
_symmetry.space_group_name_H-M   'P 1'
#
loop_
_entity.id
_entity.type
_entity.pdbx_description
1 polymer ?
#
loop_
_entity_poly.entity_id
_entity_poly.type
_entity_poly.pdbx_seq_one_letter_code
_entity_poly.pdbx_strand_id
1 'polypeptide(L)'
;MDPLEEEKRKEAEDAKKAAGEHSSGSGGEDNPLITKSELRDEMKSMIQGLLEMGLIGTRETRELKLELIPNDVKLEGSKNYLSWARRVQVILGGKGVEHYLEEDCVEPANKLSPEWRVWHTTNSTIVAWLLASMSPSVGKMVEAMRNAA
;
A
#
# COMPACT_ATOMS: atom_id res chain seq x y z
N MET A 1 18.32 21.46 32.79
CA MET A 1 18.58 20.02 32.71
C MET A 1 20.07 19.84 32.65
N ASP A 2 20.60 18.93 33.47
CA ASP A 2 22.03 18.71 33.66
C ASP A 2 22.55 17.72 32.59
N PRO A 3 23.61 18.04 31.82
CA PRO A 3 24.12 17.17 30.74
C PRO A 3 24.58 15.79 31.24
N LEU A 4 24.93 15.66 32.51
CA LEU A 4 25.38 14.42 33.15
C LEU A 4 24.24 13.44 33.46
N GLU A 5 23.00 13.91 33.59
CA GLU A 5 21.83 13.06 33.80
C GLU A 5 21.31 12.45 32.50
N GLU A 6 21.57 13.08 31.36
CA GLU A 6 21.17 12.61 30.03
C GLU A 6 22.09 11.49 29.51
N GLU A 7 23.38 11.57 29.84
CA GLU A 7 24.39 10.55 29.51
C GLU A 7 24.17 9.25 30.30
N LYS A 8 23.87 9.35 31.61
CA LYS A 8 23.50 8.19 32.45
C LYS A 8 22.23 7.49 32.02
N ARG A 9 21.28 8.22 31.43
CA ARG A 9 20.03 7.65 30.92
C ARG A 9 20.25 6.89 29.61
N LYS A 10 21.21 7.34 28.80
CA LYS A 10 21.62 6.68 27.56
C LYS A 10 22.41 5.40 27.82
N GLU A 11 23.33 5.40 28.78
CA GLU A 11 24.07 4.19 29.18
C GLU A 11 23.16 3.09 29.78
N ALA A 12 22.09 3.48 30.49
CA ALA A 12 21.13 2.53 31.05
C ALA A 12 20.20 1.88 30.00
N GLU A 13 19.96 2.56 28.88
CA GLU A 13 19.12 2.06 27.78
C GLU A 13 19.91 1.09 26.87
N ASP A 14 21.18 1.40 26.59
CA ASP A 14 22.08 0.52 25.85
C ASP A 14 22.44 -0.76 26.64
N ALA A 15 22.56 -0.68 27.97
CA ALA A 15 22.78 -1.85 28.81
C ALA A 15 21.58 -2.81 28.86
N LYS A 16 20.34 -2.32 28.70
CA LYS A 16 19.14 -3.19 28.63
C LYS A 16 18.97 -3.88 27.29
N LYS A 17 19.49 -3.30 26.20
CA LYS A 17 19.49 -3.93 24.87
C LYS A 17 20.50 -5.08 24.76
N ALA A 18 21.50 -5.11 25.65
CA ALA A 18 22.49 -6.19 25.72
C ALA A 18 22.04 -7.43 26.53
N ALA A 19 20.95 -7.34 27.32
CA ALA A 19 20.54 -8.43 28.23
C ALA A 19 19.38 -9.31 27.71
N GLY A 20 18.80 -8.98 26.56
CA GLY A 20 17.64 -9.69 26.02
C GLY A 20 17.99 -10.68 24.93
N GLU A 21 18.69 -11.78 25.25
CA GLU A 21 18.56 -13.08 24.56
C GLU A 21 19.45 -14.13 25.27
N HIS A 22 18.96 -14.71 26.37
CA HIS A 22 19.49 -15.94 26.96
C HIS A 22 18.40 -17.01 26.99
N SER A 23 18.52 -18.02 26.14
CA SER A 23 18.09 -19.43 26.31
C SER A 23 18.47 -20.13 25.01
N SER A 24 19.33 -21.14 24.89
CA SER A 24 19.86 -22.21 25.76
C SER A 24 21.15 -22.69 25.03
N GLY A 25 22.29 -23.01 25.65
CA GLY A 25 22.55 -24.21 26.46
C GLY A 25 23.60 -25.10 25.76
N SER A 26 24.70 -25.42 26.46
CA SER A 26 25.72 -26.47 26.17
C SER A 26 26.59 -26.26 24.92
N GLY A 27 27.92 -26.15 24.96
CA GLY A 27 28.87 -26.96 25.72
C GLY A 27 29.51 -27.98 24.77
N GLY A 28 30.71 -27.66 24.25
CA GLY A 28 31.66 -28.61 23.65
C GLY A 28 31.54 -28.90 22.15
N GLU A 29 32.73 -29.00 21.54
CA GLU A 29 33.08 -29.68 20.28
C GLU A 29 33.13 -28.84 18.99
N ASP A 30 34.36 -28.73 18.48
CA ASP A 30 34.76 -28.12 17.22
C ASP A 30 34.02 -28.77 16.04
N ASN A 31 33.00 -28.07 15.55
CA ASN A 31 32.43 -28.28 14.23
C ASN A 31 32.07 -26.90 13.69
N PRO A 32 32.34 -26.56 12.43
CA PRO A 32 32.06 -25.22 11.90
C PRO A 32 30.54 -25.05 11.73
N LEU A 33 29.87 -24.76 12.85
CA LEU A 33 28.45 -24.44 12.92
C LEU A 33 28.27 -23.03 12.34
N ILE A 34 27.99 -23.00 11.04
CA ILE A 34 27.56 -21.81 10.29
C ILE A 34 26.56 -21.04 11.15
N THR A 35 26.89 -19.80 11.47
CA THR A 35 26.08 -18.98 12.37
C THR A 35 24.81 -18.53 11.64
N LYS A 36 23.71 -18.36 12.39
CA LYS A 36 22.43 -17.88 11.83
C LYS A 36 22.56 -16.53 11.11
N SER A 37 23.55 -15.72 11.46
CA SER A 37 23.90 -14.46 10.79
C SER A 37 24.50 -14.70 9.41
N GLU A 38 25.48 -15.59 9.29
CA GLU A 38 26.11 -15.94 8.01
C GLU A 38 25.08 -16.49 7.03
N LEU A 39 24.21 -17.39 7.50
CA LEU A 39 23.11 -17.92 6.67
C LEU A 39 22.19 -16.81 6.14
N ARG A 40 21.89 -15.79 6.95
CA ARG A 40 21.04 -14.67 6.52
C ARG A 40 21.74 -13.80 5.48
N ASP A 41 23.03 -13.55 5.66
CA ASP A 41 23.77 -12.68 4.75
C ASP A 41 24.07 -13.40 3.43
N GLU A 42 24.32 -14.71 3.46
CA GLU A 42 24.35 -15.57 2.26
C GLU A 42 23.01 -15.58 1.53
N MET A 43 21.90 -15.72 2.26
CA MET A 43 20.57 -15.71 1.65
C MET A 43 20.27 -14.36 0.99
N LYS A 44 20.66 -13.24 1.61
CA LYS A 44 20.56 -11.91 0.99
C LYS A 44 21.43 -11.79 -0.26
N SER A 45 22.68 -12.25 -0.20
CA SER A 45 23.60 -12.23 -1.35
C SER A 45 23.09 -13.08 -2.51
N MET A 46 22.48 -14.23 -2.21
CA MET A 46 21.89 -15.12 -3.20
C MET A 46 20.66 -14.51 -3.84
N ILE A 47 19.77 -13.91 -3.05
CA ILE A 47 18.61 -13.17 -3.58
C ILE A 47 19.07 -12.01 -4.46
N GLN A 48 20.11 -11.27 -4.04
CA GLN A 48 20.69 -10.18 -4.82
C GLN A 48 21.27 -10.67 -6.16
N GLY A 49 22.05 -11.74 -6.17
CA GLY A 49 22.61 -12.29 -7.42
C GLY A 49 21.53 -12.81 -8.37
N LEU A 50 20.45 -13.39 -7.84
CA LEU A 50 19.32 -13.82 -8.65
C LEU A 50 18.48 -12.64 -9.20
N LEU A 51 18.43 -11.50 -8.48
CA LEU A 51 17.85 -10.24 -8.97
C LEU A 51 18.70 -9.66 -10.12
N GLU A 52 20.03 -9.63 -9.97
CA GLU A 52 20.97 -9.15 -11.01
C GLU A 52 20.94 -10.01 -12.27
N MET A 53 20.68 -11.31 -12.10
CA MET A 53 20.58 -12.27 -13.19
C MET A 53 19.18 -12.36 -13.80
N GLY A 54 18.20 -11.58 -13.29
CA GLY A 54 16.83 -11.52 -13.81
C GLY A 54 16.02 -12.81 -13.63
N LEU A 55 16.47 -13.75 -12.78
CA LEU A 55 15.81 -15.03 -12.53
C LEU A 55 14.69 -14.93 -11.49
N ILE A 56 14.75 -13.88 -10.66
CA ILE A 56 13.65 -13.41 -9.84
C ILE A 56 13.55 -11.92 -10.08
N GLY A 57 12.36 -11.43 -10.43
CA GLY A 57 12.13 -9.99 -10.55
C GLY A 57 12.16 -9.33 -9.18
N THR A 58 12.73 -8.13 -9.07
CA THR A 58 12.38 -7.18 -8.00
C THR A 58 10.88 -7.12 -8.00
N ARG A 59 10.20 -7.67 -6.97
CA ARG A 59 8.74 -7.85 -6.88
C ARG A 59 8.07 -6.84 -7.80
N GLU A 60 7.85 -7.23 -9.06
CA GLU A 60 7.09 -6.38 -9.95
C GLU A 60 5.79 -6.31 -9.19
N THR A 61 5.39 -5.10 -8.80
CA THR A 61 4.08 -4.86 -8.26
C THR A 61 3.16 -5.46 -9.30
N ARG A 62 2.77 -6.73 -9.09
CA ARG A 62 1.85 -7.45 -9.94
C ARG A 62 0.71 -6.47 -10.06
N GLU A 63 0.48 -5.95 -11.25
CA GLU A 63 -0.60 -4.99 -11.48
C GLU A 63 -1.89 -5.76 -11.18
N LEU A 64 -2.29 -5.74 -9.92
CA LEU A 64 -3.52 -6.35 -9.46
C LEU A 64 -4.60 -5.47 -10.05
N LYS A 65 -5.15 -5.93 -11.17
CA LYS A 65 -6.26 -5.27 -11.84
C LYS A 65 -7.36 -5.01 -10.82
N LEU A 66 -7.70 -3.74 -10.63
CA LEU A 66 -8.81 -3.37 -9.75
C LEU A 66 -10.12 -3.88 -10.36
N GLU A 67 -10.73 -4.85 -9.71
CA GLU A 67 -12.04 -5.37 -10.09
C GLU A 67 -13.09 -4.97 -9.06
N LEU A 68 -14.01 -4.10 -9.49
CA LEU A 68 -15.13 -3.59 -8.70
C LEU A 68 -16.40 -4.37 -9.04
N ILE A 69 -17.11 -4.82 -8.01
CA ILE A 69 -18.44 -5.42 -8.20
C ILE A 69 -19.44 -4.33 -8.63
N PRO A 70 -20.43 -4.62 -9.47
CA PRO A 70 -21.46 -3.65 -9.82
C PRO A 70 -22.22 -3.15 -8.59
N ASN A 71 -22.60 -1.87 -8.57
CA ASN A 71 -23.55 -1.37 -7.58
C ASN A 71 -24.98 -1.80 -7.97
N ASP A 72 -25.65 -2.49 -7.07
CA ASP A 72 -27.04 -2.94 -7.22
C ASP A 72 -28.04 -1.77 -7.07
N VAL A 73 -27.61 -0.64 -6.50
CA VAL A 73 -28.38 0.61 -6.47
C VAL A 73 -27.83 1.56 -7.52
N LYS A 74 -28.70 2.02 -8.42
CA LYS A 74 -28.37 3.01 -9.44
C LYS A 74 -28.62 4.42 -8.91
N LEU A 75 -27.72 5.38 -9.11
CA LEU A 75 -27.98 6.77 -8.74
C LEU A 75 -29.04 7.38 -9.66
N GLU A 76 -30.19 7.75 -9.10
CA GLU A 76 -31.32 8.29 -9.86
C GLU A 76 -31.57 9.78 -9.59
N GLY A 77 -31.04 10.29 -8.48
CA GLY A 77 -31.12 11.69 -8.10
C GLY A 77 -30.97 11.87 -6.59
N SER A 78 -31.38 13.03 -6.08
CA SER A 78 -31.21 13.39 -4.67
C SER A 78 -31.90 12.42 -3.70
N LYS A 79 -33.03 11.83 -4.10
CA LYS A 79 -33.84 10.95 -3.24
C LYS A 79 -33.11 9.67 -2.81
N ASN A 80 -32.21 9.14 -3.63
CA ASN A 80 -31.49 7.90 -3.34
C ASN A 80 -29.97 8.08 -3.23
N TYR A 81 -29.49 9.32 -3.29
CA TYR A 81 -28.07 9.65 -3.22
C TYR A 81 -27.38 9.04 -1.99
N LEU A 82 -27.96 9.19 -0.79
CA LEU A 82 -27.35 8.66 0.44
C LEU A 82 -27.20 7.13 0.41
N SER A 83 -28.23 6.43 -0.06
CA SER A 83 -28.21 4.97 -0.18
C SER A 83 -27.19 4.50 -1.22
N TRP A 84 -27.09 5.20 -2.35
CA TRP A 84 -26.09 4.94 -3.38
C TRP A 84 -24.67 5.20 -2.86
N ALA A 85 -24.43 6.37 -2.25
CA ALA A 85 -23.12 6.79 -1.76
C ALA A 85 -22.58 5.84 -0.70
N ARG A 86 -23.44 5.38 0.22
CA ARG A 86 -23.05 4.39 1.24
C ARG A 86 -22.57 3.06 0.61
N ARG A 87 -23.21 2.62 -0.47
CA ARG A 87 -22.79 1.41 -1.20
C ARG A 87 -21.47 1.61 -1.94
N VAL A 88 -21.29 2.77 -2.56
CA VAL A 88 -20.00 3.16 -3.17
C VAL A 88 -18.88 3.09 -2.13
N GLN A 89 -19.07 3.72 -0.97
CA GLN A 89 -18.08 3.68 0.11
C GLN A 89 -17.74 2.27 0.58
N VAL A 90 -18.75 1.39 0.75
CA VAL A 90 -18.51 0.00 1.15
C VAL A 90 -17.74 -0.79 0.08
N ILE A 91 -18.09 -0.61 -1.20
CA ILE A 91 -17.43 -1.33 -2.31
C ILE A 91 -15.98 -0.89 -2.48
N LEU A 92 -15.72 0.42 -2.45
CA LEU A 92 -14.36 0.95 -2.57
C LEU A 92 -13.54 0.67 -1.30
N GLY A 93 -14.16 0.77 -0.12
CA GLY A 93 -13.60 0.38 1.18
C GLY A 93 -13.15 -1.08 1.23
N GLY A 94 -13.95 -1.99 0.68
CA GLY A 94 -13.59 -3.41 0.55
C GLY A 94 -12.39 -3.67 -0.37
N LYS A 95 -11.96 -2.66 -1.14
CA LYS A 95 -10.79 -2.71 -2.04
C LYS A 95 -9.65 -1.81 -1.58
N GLY A 96 -9.84 -1.01 -0.53
CA GLY A 96 -8.85 -0.06 -0.01
C GLY A 96 -8.57 1.11 -0.94
N VAL A 97 -9.52 1.48 -1.80
CA VAL A 97 -9.38 2.56 -2.79
C VAL A 97 -10.38 3.70 -2.56
N GLU A 98 -11.04 3.76 -1.40
CA GLU A 98 -11.98 4.84 -1.08
C GLU A 98 -11.35 6.23 -1.08
N HIS A 99 -10.05 6.31 -0.75
CA HIS A 99 -9.28 7.55 -0.74
C HIS A 99 -9.21 8.24 -2.11
N TYR A 100 -9.42 7.52 -3.22
CA TYR A 100 -9.51 8.14 -4.56
C TYR A 100 -10.71 9.08 -4.73
N LEU A 101 -11.66 9.08 -3.79
CA LEU A 101 -12.78 10.03 -3.77
C LEU A 101 -12.50 11.28 -2.94
N GLU A 102 -11.39 11.31 -2.20
CA GLU A 102 -11.01 12.39 -1.30
C GLU A 102 -10.20 13.46 -2.04
N GLU A 103 -10.28 14.70 -1.59
CA GLU A 103 -9.60 15.84 -2.24
C GLU A 103 -8.07 15.77 -2.11
N ASP A 104 -7.56 14.99 -1.16
CA ASP A 104 -6.13 14.79 -0.92
C ASP A 104 -5.50 13.74 -1.86
N CYS A 105 -6.31 12.97 -2.60
CA CYS A 105 -5.82 12.06 -3.64
C CYS A 105 -5.50 12.83 -4.93
N VAL A 106 -4.35 13.49 -4.93
CA VAL A 106 -3.92 14.37 -6.02
C VAL A 106 -3.25 13.57 -7.15
N GLU A 107 -3.52 13.98 -8.40
CA GLU A 107 -2.81 13.44 -9.59
C GLU A 107 -1.29 13.68 -9.46
N PRO A 108 -0.45 12.63 -9.61
CA PRO A 108 1.00 12.80 -9.57
C PRO A 108 1.51 13.74 -10.68
N ALA A 109 2.40 14.67 -10.34
CA ALA A 109 2.88 15.69 -11.27
C ALA A 109 3.65 15.11 -12.48
N ASN A 110 4.41 14.02 -12.27
CA ASN A 110 5.18 13.38 -13.32
C ASN A 110 4.34 12.32 -14.04
N LYS A 111 3.78 12.67 -15.20
CA LYS A 111 2.95 11.78 -16.03
C LYS A 111 3.68 10.58 -16.66
N LEU A 112 5.01 10.55 -16.56
CA LEU A 112 5.83 9.42 -17.02
C LEU A 112 6.23 8.47 -15.88
N SER A 113 5.90 8.82 -14.64
CA SER A 113 6.25 8.01 -13.48
C SER A 113 5.41 6.72 -13.41
N PRO A 114 5.96 5.63 -12.85
CA PRO A 114 5.17 4.45 -12.53
C PRO A 114 4.01 4.75 -11.57
N GLU A 115 4.21 5.69 -10.64
CA GLU A 115 3.19 6.17 -9.71
C GLU A 115 1.99 6.78 -10.43
N TRP A 116 2.23 7.68 -11.40
CA TRP A 116 1.16 8.24 -12.22
C TRP A 116 0.41 7.17 -13.00
N ARG A 117 1.11 6.16 -13.53
CA ARG A 117 0.46 5.06 -14.26
C ARG A 117 -0.51 4.29 -13.36
N VAL A 118 -0.06 3.91 -12.16
CA VAL A 118 -0.90 3.21 -11.17
C VAL A 118 -2.10 4.08 -10.76
N TRP A 119 -1.85 5.35 -10.44
CA TRP A 119 -2.90 6.30 -10.08
C TRP A 119 -3.91 6.45 -11.21
N HIS A 120 -3.43 6.69 -12.44
CA HIS A 120 -4.27 6.93 -13.61
C HIS A 120 -5.14 5.72 -13.95
N THR A 121 -4.57 4.51 -13.92
CA THR A 121 -5.33 3.26 -14.15
C THR A 121 -6.38 3.03 -13.07
N THR A 122 -6.03 3.23 -11.80
CA THR A 122 -6.97 3.07 -10.67
C THR A 122 -8.11 4.09 -10.76
N ASN A 123 -7.77 5.37 -10.89
CA ASN A 123 -8.72 6.46 -10.98
C ASN A 123 -9.67 6.29 -12.18
N SER A 124 -9.12 5.96 -13.36
CA SER A 124 -9.94 5.71 -14.56
C SER A 124 -10.92 4.55 -14.37
N THR A 125 -10.50 3.50 -13.67
CA THR A 125 -11.37 2.36 -13.35
C THR A 125 -12.51 2.77 -12.42
N ILE A 126 -12.21 3.53 -11.37
CA ILE A 126 -13.20 4.04 -10.42
C ILE A 126 -14.20 4.98 -11.11
N VAL A 127 -13.73 5.92 -11.93
CA VAL A 127 -14.58 6.86 -12.68
C VAL A 127 -15.50 6.11 -13.64
N ALA A 128 -14.98 5.17 -14.43
CA ALA A 128 -15.78 4.37 -15.35
C ALA A 128 -16.87 3.56 -14.60
N TRP A 129 -16.50 2.98 -13.47
CA TRP A 129 -17.43 2.23 -12.62
C TRP A 129 -18.51 3.12 -11.98
N LEU A 130 -18.12 4.30 -11.48
CA LEU A 130 -19.05 5.29 -10.93
C LEU A 130 -20.08 5.71 -11.98
N LEU A 131 -19.64 6.05 -13.20
CA LEU A 131 -20.54 6.41 -14.30
C LEU A 131 -21.51 5.26 -14.64
N ALA A 132 -21.03 4.02 -14.66
CA ALA A 132 -21.88 2.84 -14.90
C ALA A 132 -22.93 2.64 -13.78
N SER A 133 -22.62 3.06 -12.55
CA SER A 133 -23.52 3.00 -11.40
C SER A 133 -24.56 4.13 -11.36
N MET A 134 -24.53 5.07 -12.31
CA MET A 134 -25.48 6.19 -12.40
C MET A 134 -26.54 5.93 -13.47
N SER A 135 -27.76 6.44 -13.25
CA SER A 135 -28.79 6.44 -14.29
C SER A 135 -28.31 7.23 -15.52
N PRO A 136 -28.79 6.92 -16.74
CA PRO A 136 -28.35 7.64 -17.94
C PRO A 136 -28.58 9.15 -17.89
N SER A 137 -29.61 9.61 -17.18
CA SER A 137 -29.87 11.05 -17.00
C SER A 137 -28.82 11.70 -16.10
N VAL A 138 -28.49 11.07 -14.97
CA VAL A 138 -27.48 11.58 -14.03
C VAL A 138 -26.09 11.54 -14.65
N GLY A 139 -25.72 10.44 -15.32
CA GLY A 139 -24.43 10.31 -16.00
C GLY A 139 -24.19 11.43 -17.02
N LYS A 140 -25.20 11.75 -17.86
CA LYS A 140 -25.13 12.86 -18.81
C LYS A 140 -24.91 14.22 -18.14
N MET A 141 -25.55 14.47 -17.00
CA MET A 141 -25.36 15.73 -16.25
C MET A 141 -23.93 15.84 -15.72
N VAL A 142 -23.38 14.76 -15.15
CA VAL A 142 -22.00 14.72 -14.64
C VAL A 142 -20.99 14.95 -15.78
N GLU A 143 -21.18 14.29 -16.92
CA GLU A 143 -20.33 14.48 -18.11
C GLU A 143 -20.40 15.92 -18.63
N ALA A 144 -21.59 16.52 -18.65
CA ALA A 144 -21.76 17.91 -19.07
C ALA A 144 -21.03 18.89 -18.13
N MET A 145 -21.07 18.65 -16.80
CA MET A 145 -20.33 19.48 -15.83
C MET A 145 -18.82 19.39 -16.05
N ARG A 146 -18.29 18.19 -16.33
CA ARG A 146 -16.86 18.00 -16.62
C ARG A 146 -16.40 18.76 -17.85
N ASN A 147 -17.21 18.78 -18.91
CA ASN A 147 -16.86 19.45 -20.17
C ASN A 147 -17.07 20.98 -20.12
N ALA A 148 -17.73 21.49 -19.08
CA ALA A 148 -17.99 22.92 -18.90
C ALA A 148 -16.93 23.63 -18.05
N ALA A 149 -16.05 22.88 -17.38
CA ALA A 149 -14.91 23.37 -16.62
C ALA A 149 -13.65 23.42 -17.50
#